data_AF-A0A925PGN4-F1
#
_entry.id   AF-A0A925PGN4-F1
#
_cell.length_a   1.000
_cell.length_b   1.000
_cell.length_c   1.000
_cell.angle_alpha   90.00
_cell.angle_beta   90.00
_cell.angle_gamma   90.00
#
_symmetry.space_group_name_H-M   'P 1'
#
loop_
_entity.id
_entity.type
_entity.pdbx_description
1 polymer ?
#
loop_
_entity_poly.entity_id
_entity_poly.type
_entity_poly.pdbx_seq_one_letter_code
_entity_poly.pdbx_strand_id
1 'polypeptide(L)'
;MPYVDGFVIAVPKKNLDAFKKMAQMAGKVCIEHGALQVRECVADDVKPGKLTSFPQAVKLKPGEVVVFSWIVYKSRAARDKVN
;
A
#
# COMPACT_ATOMS: atom_id res chain seq x y z
N MET A 1 13.89 -7.22 14.71
CA MET A 1 13.46 -6.33 13.62
C MET A 1 11.97 -6.50 13.41
N PRO A 2 11.19 -5.42 13.22
CA PRO A 2 9.79 -5.53 12.84
C PRO A 2 9.66 -6.23 11.47
N TYR A 3 8.52 -6.87 11.23
CA TYR A 3 8.18 -7.51 9.95
C TYR A 3 7.21 -6.63 9.17
N VAL A 4 7.32 -6.58 7.84
CA VAL A 4 6.54 -5.66 7.01
C VAL A 4 5.96 -6.40 5.81
N ASP A 5 4.65 -6.25 5.59
CA ASP A 5 4.06 -6.51 4.28
C ASP A 5 4.07 -5.18 3.50
N GLY A 6 4.71 -5.16 2.34
CA GLY A 6 4.83 -3.99 1.47
C GLY A 6 4.07 -4.17 0.17
N PHE A 7 3.39 -3.13 -0.28
CA PHE A 7 2.55 -3.14 -1.47
C PHE A 7 2.85 -1.95 -2.37
N VAL A 8 2.80 -2.19 -3.68
CA VAL A 8 2.85 -1.15 -4.72
C VAL A 8 1.67 -1.40 -5.65
N ILE A 9 0.75 -0.45 -5.73
CA ILE A 9 -0.56 -0.64 -6.35
C ILE A 9 -0.81 0.45 -7.40
N ALA A 10 -1.29 0.08 -8.58
CA ALA A 10 -1.88 1.02 -9.53
C ALA A 10 -3.37 1.21 -9.22
N VAL A 11 -3.77 2.44 -8.90
CA VAL A 11 -5.16 2.78 -8.58
C VAL A 11 -5.72 3.73 -9.64
N PRO A 12 -6.86 3.43 -10.27
CA PRO A 12 -7.53 4.39 -11.14
C PRO A 12 -7.84 5.68 -10.38
N LYS A 13 -7.42 6.84 -10.90
CA LYS A 13 -7.59 8.14 -10.24
C LYS A 13 -9.04 8.43 -9.86
N LYS A 14 -9.97 8.04 -10.75
CA LYS A 14 -11.43 8.14 -10.51
C LYS A 14 -11.94 7.34 -9.31
N ASN A 15 -11.19 6.35 -8.84
CA ASN A 15 -11.55 5.48 -7.72
C ASN A 15 -10.72 5.77 -6.46
N LEU A 16 -9.93 6.85 -6.41
CA LEU A 16 -9.05 7.12 -5.28
C LEU A 16 -9.80 7.28 -3.94
N ASP A 17 -10.96 7.92 -3.96
CA ASP A 17 -11.75 8.09 -2.73
C ASP A 17 -12.36 6.75 -2.26
N ALA A 18 -12.76 5.89 -3.19
CA ALA A 18 -13.21 4.54 -2.86
C ALA A 18 -12.05 3.70 -2.28
N PHE A 19 -10.86 3.78 -2.89
CA PHE A 19 -9.65 3.16 -2.37
C PHE A 19 -9.31 3.64 -0.96
N LYS A 20 -9.32 4.96 -0.70
CA LYS A 20 -9.05 5.52 0.62
C LYS A 20 -10.01 4.99 1.68
N LYS A 21 -11.31 4.95 1.39
CA LYS A 21 -12.34 4.43 2.32
C LYS A 21 -12.10 2.96 2.63
N MET A 22 -11.85 2.14 1.60
CA MET A 22 -11.51 0.72 1.76
C MET A 22 -10.24 0.54 2.59
N ALA A 23 -9.17 1.26 2.28
CA ALA A 23 -7.89 1.13 2.96
C ALA A 23 -7.93 1.59 4.42
N GLN A 24 -8.72 2.63 4.73
CA GLN A 24 -8.96 3.05 6.12
C GLN A 24 -9.69 1.97 6.94
N MET A 25 -10.70 1.34 6.34
CA MET A 25 -11.43 0.25 6.98
C MET A 25 -10.54 -0.97 7.21
N ALA A 26 -9.82 -1.41 6.17
CA ALA A 26 -8.88 -2.52 6.27
C ALA A 26 -7.77 -2.23 7.30
N GLY A 27 -7.19 -1.03 7.27
CA GLY A 27 -6.17 -0.61 8.23
C GLY A 27 -6.65 -0.66 9.67
N LYS A 28 -7.89 -0.21 9.95
CA LYS A 28 -8.48 -0.33 11.29
C LYS A 28 -8.57 -1.80 11.74
N VAL A 29 -9.05 -2.68 10.87
CA VAL A 29 -9.14 -4.12 11.16
C VAL A 29 -7.76 -4.71 11.41
N CYS A 30 -6.75 -4.39 10.59
CA CYS A 30 -5.38 -4.87 10.80
C CYS A 30 -4.83 -4.45 12.17
N ILE A 31 -5.02 -3.19 12.57
CA ILE A 31 -4.58 -2.69 13.89
C ILE A 31 -5.31 -3.44 15.02
N GLU A 32 -6.63 -3.64 14.90
CA GLU A 32 -7.43 -4.41 15.88
C GLU A 32 -6.92 -5.84 16.05
N HIS A 33 -6.39 -6.45 14.99
CA HIS A 33 -5.86 -7.82 15.01
C HIS A 33 -4.38 -7.92 15.39
N GLY A 34 -3.70 -6.79 15.62
CA GLY A 34 -2.33 -6.76 16.15
C GLY A 34 -1.25 -6.24 15.19
N ALA A 35 -1.64 -5.63 14.06
CA ALA A 35 -0.72 -4.78 13.31
C ALA A 35 -0.32 -3.56 14.16
N LEU A 36 0.92 -3.10 13.98
CA LEU A 36 1.49 -1.96 14.71
C LEU A 36 1.26 -0.64 13.99
N GLN A 37 1.20 -0.67 12.65
CA GLN A 37 1.03 0.51 11.81
C GLN A 37 0.50 0.08 10.44
N VAL A 38 -0.40 0.89 9.87
CA VAL A 38 -0.80 0.82 8.47
C VAL A 38 -0.55 2.19 7.84
N ARG A 39 0.04 2.21 6.64
CA ARG A 39 0.33 3.43 5.89
C ARG A 39 -0.05 3.25 4.44
N GLU A 40 -0.73 4.26 3.90
CA GLU A 40 -1.20 4.34 2.53
C GLU A 40 -0.73 5.69 1.96
N CYS A 41 0.14 5.66 0.96
CA CYS A 41 0.75 6.86 0.40
C CYS A 41 0.47 6.95 -1.11
N VAL A 42 -0.39 7.90 -1.50
CA VAL A 42 -0.65 8.21 -2.91
C VAL A 42 0.55 8.97 -3.48
N ALA A 43 1.02 8.58 -4.66
CA ALA A 43 2.12 9.25 -5.33
C ALA A 43 1.80 10.71 -5.66
N ASP A 44 2.77 11.59 -5.40
CA ASP A 44 2.73 13.02 -5.73
C ASP A 44 3.75 13.33 -6.84
N ASP A 45 5.06 13.33 -6.53
CA ASP A 45 6.14 13.54 -7.52
C ASP A 45 6.94 12.25 -7.85
N VAL A 46 6.25 11.23 -8.36
CA VAL A 46 6.87 9.94 -8.73
C VAL A 46 7.06 9.83 -10.25
N LYS A 47 8.27 10.11 -10.71
CA LYS A 47 8.62 10.17 -12.14
C LYS A 47 8.95 8.79 -12.74
N PRO A 48 8.63 8.55 -14.02
CA PRO A 48 9.10 7.36 -14.71
C PRO A 48 10.62 7.39 -14.88
N GLY A 49 11.26 6.25 -14.68
CA GLY A 49 12.68 6.04 -14.87
C GLY A 49 13.02 5.50 -16.26
N LYS A 50 14.33 5.40 -16.57
CA LYS A 50 14.82 4.78 -17.82
C LYS A 50 14.86 3.26 -17.74
N LEU A 51 15.24 2.71 -16.58
CA LEU A 51 15.39 1.28 -16.35
C LEU A 51 14.28 0.73 -15.45
N THR A 52 14.09 1.35 -14.29
CA THR A 52 13.08 0.97 -13.30
C THR A 52 12.48 2.21 -12.64
N SER A 53 11.24 2.08 -12.17
CA SER A 53 10.51 3.07 -11.38
C SER A 53 9.22 2.44 -10.83
N PHE A 54 8.56 3.08 -9.86
CA PHE A 54 7.28 2.59 -9.37
C PHE A 54 6.19 2.50 -10.46
N PRO A 55 6.00 3.51 -11.34
CA PRO A 55 5.08 3.38 -12.47
C PRO A 55 5.38 2.16 -13.35
N GLN A 56 6.66 1.86 -13.61
CA GLN A 56 7.06 0.68 -14.38
C GLN A 56 6.81 -0.63 -13.61
N ALA A 57 7.04 -0.65 -12.30
CA ALA A 57 6.85 -1.84 -11.45
C ALA A 57 5.39 -2.34 -11.46
N VAL A 58 4.43 -1.42 -11.54
CA VAL A 58 2.99 -1.75 -11.59
C VAL A 58 2.39 -1.68 -12.99
N LYS A 59 3.21 -1.44 -14.04
CA LYS A 59 2.74 -1.24 -15.43
C LYS A 59 1.62 -0.20 -15.51
N LEU A 60 1.85 0.95 -14.87
CA LEU A 60 0.86 2.01 -14.68
C LEU A 60 0.22 2.44 -16.00
N LYS A 61 -1.11 2.40 -16.07
CA LYS A 61 -1.88 2.81 -17.25
C LYS A 61 -2.26 4.28 -17.20
N PRO A 62 -2.60 4.90 -18.35
CA PRO A 62 -3.19 6.22 -18.36
C PRO A 62 -4.42 6.31 -17.44
N GLY A 63 -4.47 7.34 -16.60
CA GLY A 63 -5.56 7.54 -15.64
C GLY A 63 -5.40 6.80 -14.32
N GLU A 64 -4.31 6.08 -14.09
CA GLU A 64 -3.95 5.48 -12.79
C GLU A 64 -2.92 6.33 -12.04
N VAL A 65 -2.79 6.08 -10.74
CA VAL A 65 -1.73 6.62 -9.87
C VAL A 65 -1.16 5.49 -9.03
N VAL A 66 0.12 5.59 -8.68
CA VAL A 66 0.76 4.64 -7.76
C VAL A 66 0.31 4.93 -6.33
N VAL A 67 0.01 3.87 -5.58
CA VAL A 67 -0.03 3.89 -4.12
C VAL A 67 1.09 2.98 -3.61
N PHE A 68 1.90 3.52 -2.70
CA PHE A 68 2.86 2.75 -1.92
C PHE A 68 2.30 2.59 -0.51
N SER A 69 2.19 1.35 -0.04
CA SER A 69 1.62 1.07 1.27
C SER A 69 2.35 -0.04 1.99
N TRP A 70 2.21 -0.04 3.31
CA TRP A 70 2.82 -1.05 4.16
C TRP A 70 2.07 -1.24 5.47
N ILE A 71 2.18 -2.46 6.00
CA ILE A 71 1.70 -2.83 7.33
C ILE A 71 2.87 -3.35 8.15
N VAL A 72 3.05 -2.80 9.35
CA VAL A 72 4.14 -3.16 10.27
C VAL A 72 3.63 -4.12 11.32
N TYR A 73 4.39 -5.19 11.57
CA TYR A 73 4.10 -6.23 12.55
C TYR A 73 5.29 -6.47 13.48
N LYS A 74 5.02 -7.03 14.66
CA LYS A 74 6.07 -7.37 15.64
C LYS A 74 7.02 -8.46 15.11
N SER A 75 6.51 -9.43 14.36
CA SER A 75 7.26 -10.54 13.77
C SER A 75 6.47 -11.18 12.62
N ARG A 76 7.10 -12.08 11.85
CA ARG A 76 6.42 -12.87 10.82
C ARG A 76 5.26 -13.69 11.38
N ALA A 77 5.47 -14.35 12.53
CA ALA A 77 4.43 -15.14 13.18
C ALA A 77 3.25 -14.28 13.67
N ALA A 78 3.47 -13.01 14.03
CA ALA A 78 2.38 -12.09 14.33
C ALA A 78 1.61 -11.69 13.06
N ARG A 79 2.33 -11.38 11.97
CA ARG A 79 1.74 -11.10 10.65
C ARG A 79 0.87 -12.26 10.17
N ASP A 80 1.35 -13.49 10.28
CA ASP A 80 0.63 -14.70 9.83
C ASP A 80 -0.61 -15.03 10.69
N LYS A 81 -0.78 -14.41 11.86
CA LYS A 81 -2.02 -14.50 12.66
C LYS A 81 -3.03 -13.40 12.35
N VAL A 82 -2.56 -12.28 11.80
CA VAL A 82 -3.39 -11.13 11.42
C VAL A 82 -4.06 -11.37 10.07
N ASN A 83 -3.34 -12.01 9.13
CA ASN A 83 -3.80 -12.33 7.78
C ASN A 83 -4.52 -13.67 7.70
#